data_AF-A0A935LFK1-F1
#
_entry.id   AF-A0A935LFK1-F1
#
_cell.length_a   1.000
_cell.length_b   1.000
_cell.length_c   1.000
_cell.angle_alpha   90.00
_cell.angle_beta   90.00
_cell.angle_gamma   90.00
#
_symmetry.space_group_name_H-M   'P 1'
#
loop_
_entity.id
_entity.type
_entity.pdbx_description
1 polymer ?
#
loop_
_entity_poly.entity_id
_entity_poly.type
_entity_poly.pdbx_seq_one_letter_code
_entity_poly.pdbx_strand_id
1 'polypeptide(L)'
;MRLDFLSVELLALMRARELTNGFANRFLMLWAERDKVVPFPKATPQAAVDALAVRMLGVLDFVQAERVTERDHMRIELTAQAQGVYSQLYRGELIDDSAGERVTALLERRAPMLLRLAMIFALSDLQTRIDVQHIQAAMGWIRHGVESAKFVFVKATDAADSVRTSAAVKKIVDFLRIKGTATRWQITTECFQGHASKATIDAAIERLLLASPPQITVQPEPRIRGVRGRQTNIYALSVGRPVSDIEK
;
A
#
# COMPACT_ATOMS: atom_id res chain seq x y z
N MET A 1 13.29 -0.85 21.50
CA MET A 1 13.45 -0.85 20.04
C MET A 1 12.04 -0.79 19.44
N ARG A 2 11.53 0.41 19.12
CA ARG A 2 10.21 0.56 18.46
C ARG A 2 10.41 0.35 16.97
N LEU A 3 9.87 -0.73 16.43
CA LEU A 3 9.71 -0.93 15.00
C LEU A 3 8.33 -0.38 14.60
N ASP A 4 8.14 0.94 14.77
CA ASP A 4 6.98 1.64 14.22
C ASP A 4 7.45 2.25 12.89
N PHE A 5 7.50 1.46 11.81
CA PHE A 5 7.86 2.02 10.50
C PHE A 5 6.73 2.90 9.98
N LEU A 6 7.02 4.19 9.79
CA LEU A 6 6.17 5.07 8.99
C LEU A 6 6.08 4.52 7.56
N SER A 7 4.93 4.65 6.91
CA SER A 7 4.69 4.09 5.56
C SER A 7 5.77 4.47 4.55
N VAL A 8 6.32 5.68 4.65
CA VAL A 8 7.42 6.16 3.79
C VAL A 8 8.73 5.40 4.03
N GLU A 9 9.05 5.06 5.27
CA GLU A 9 10.26 4.33 5.64
C GLU A 9 10.15 2.85 5.25
N LEU A 10 8.98 2.24 5.47
CA LEU A 10 8.68 0.89 4.97
C LEU A 10 8.85 0.83 3.45
N LEU A 11 8.36 1.82 2.70
CA LEU A 11 8.49 1.87 1.25
C LEU A 11 9.92 2.16 0.77
N ALA A 12 10.69 2.96 1.52
CA ALA A 12 12.10 3.23 1.21
C ALA A 12 13.00 2.00 1.47
N LEU A 13 12.70 1.25 2.53
CA LEU A 13 13.39 0.00 2.87
C LEU A 13 13.00 -1.14 1.92
N MET A 14 11.71 -1.24 1.58
CA MET A 14 11.19 -2.20 0.60
C MET A 14 11.51 -1.75 -0.83
N ARG A 15 12.80 -1.75 -1.20
CA ARG A 15 13.21 -1.65 -2.61
C ARG A 15 12.44 -2.71 -3.41
N ALA A 16 12.00 -2.39 -4.63
CA ALA A 16 11.19 -3.25 -5.50
C ALA A 16 11.72 -4.70 -5.67
N ARG A 17 13.02 -4.92 -5.39
CA ARG A 17 13.68 -6.23 -5.45
C ARG A 17 13.42 -7.13 -4.22
N GLU A 18 13.13 -6.56 -3.05
CA GLU A 18 12.85 -7.33 -1.82
C GLU A 18 11.39 -7.80 -1.74
N LEU A 19 10.48 -7.04 -2.37
CA LEU A 19 9.10 -7.40 -2.62
C LEU A 19 8.97 -8.64 -3.53
N THR A 20 9.83 -8.74 -4.54
CA THR A 20 9.84 -9.83 -5.52
C THR A 20 10.59 -11.07 -5.04
N ASN A 21 11.50 -10.93 -4.06
CA ASN A 21 12.26 -12.05 -3.48
C ASN A 21 11.49 -12.81 -2.37
N GLY A 22 10.22 -12.51 -2.14
CA GLY A 22 9.40 -13.19 -1.14
C GLY A 22 9.82 -12.93 0.32
N PHE A 23 10.61 -11.89 0.59
CA PHE A 23 10.93 -11.46 1.95
C PHE A 23 9.67 -10.95 2.66
N ALA A 24 8.92 -10.10 1.97
CA ALA A 24 7.67 -9.54 2.47
C ALA A 24 6.58 -10.61 2.69
N ASN A 25 6.59 -11.71 1.92
CA ASN A 25 5.66 -12.86 2.08
C ASN A 25 5.80 -13.58 3.43
N ARG A 26 6.87 -13.30 4.20
CA ARG A 26 7.11 -13.97 5.49
C ARG A 26 6.44 -13.26 6.66
N PHE A 27 5.95 -12.05 6.45
CA PHE A 27 5.39 -11.21 7.49
C PHE A 27 3.90 -10.95 7.23
N LEU A 28 3.10 -11.06 8.28
CA LEU A 28 1.72 -10.58 8.22
C LEU A 28 1.75 -9.05 8.32
N MET A 29 1.47 -8.37 7.20
CA MET A 29 1.40 -6.90 7.20
C MET A 29 0.12 -6.46 7.88
N LEU A 30 0.24 -5.74 8.98
CA LEU A 30 -0.90 -5.22 9.72
C LEU A 30 -0.85 -3.70 9.69
N TRP A 31 -1.85 -3.09 9.08
CA TRP A 31 -2.04 -1.66 9.17
C TRP A 31 -2.72 -1.35 10.51
N ALA A 32 -2.15 -0.37 11.21
CA ALA A 32 -2.68 0.16 12.45
C ALA A 32 -2.55 1.69 12.44
N GLU A 33 -3.59 2.36 12.91
CA GLU A 33 -3.61 3.82 13.07
C GLU A 33 -3.47 4.17 14.54
N ARG A 34 -2.84 5.32 14.83
CA ARG A 34 -2.77 5.85 16.19
C ARG A 34 -4.07 6.56 16.50
N ASP A 35 -4.89 5.97 17.37
CA ASP A 35 -6.14 6.61 17.81
C ASP A 35 -5.90 7.90 18.60
N LYS A 36 -4.76 8.01 19.31
CA LYS A 36 -4.44 9.17 20.16
C LYS A 36 -2.95 9.48 20.14
N VAL A 37 -2.62 10.76 20.09
CA VAL A 37 -1.25 11.27 20.30
C VAL A 37 -1.17 11.81 21.73
N VAL A 38 -0.78 10.94 22.66
CA VAL A 38 -0.63 11.30 24.08
C VAL A 38 0.86 11.54 24.35
N PRO A 39 1.28 12.78 24.67
CA PRO A 39 2.70 13.10 24.88
C PRO A 39 3.29 12.43 26.14
N PHE A 40 2.46 12.19 27.15
CA PHE A 40 2.83 11.52 28.40
C PHE A 40 1.86 10.36 28.66
N PRO A 41 2.04 9.20 28.02
CA PRO A 41 1.16 8.06 28.24
C PRO A 41 1.28 7.60 29.69
N LYS A 42 0.14 7.39 30.35
CA LYS A 42 0.12 6.73 31.66
C LYS A 42 0.44 5.26 31.46
N ALA A 43 1.16 4.67 32.42
CA ALA A 43 1.41 3.25 32.42
C ALA A 43 0.09 2.48 32.42
N THR A 44 0.04 1.36 31.68
CA THR A 44 -1.06 0.40 31.78
C THR A 44 -1.20 -0.04 33.23
N PRO A 45 -2.41 -0.05 33.83
CA PRO A 45 -2.60 -0.47 35.21
C PRO A 45 -1.95 -1.83 35.48
N GLN A 46 -1.20 -1.95 36.58
CA GLN A 46 -0.43 -3.17 36.88
C GLN A 46 -1.33 -4.41 36.92
N ALA A 47 -2.53 -4.31 37.49
CA ALA A 47 -3.50 -5.40 37.53
C ALA A 47 -3.87 -5.94 36.13
N ALA A 48 -3.92 -5.08 35.10
CA ALA A 48 -4.21 -5.52 33.73
C ALA A 48 -3.01 -6.24 33.10
N VAL A 49 -1.79 -5.77 33.41
CA VAL A 49 -0.54 -6.44 33.00
C VAL A 49 -0.44 -7.80 33.66
N ASP A 50 -0.70 -7.89 34.96
CA ASP A 50 -0.64 -9.13 35.74
C ASP A 50 -1.70 -10.13 35.24
N ALA A 51 -2.92 -9.69 34.95
CA ALA A 51 -3.96 -10.54 34.40
C ALA A 51 -3.57 -11.14 33.04
N LEU A 52 -2.88 -10.36 32.19
CA LEU A 52 -2.34 -10.86 30.92
C LEU A 52 -1.19 -11.84 31.15
N ALA A 53 -0.29 -11.54 32.09
CA ALA A 53 0.84 -12.39 32.43
C ALA A 53 0.36 -13.76 32.95
N VAL A 54 -0.64 -13.78 33.85
CA VAL A 54 -1.23 -15.03 34.38
C VAL A 54 -1.81 -15.88 33.25
N ARG A 55 -2.57 -15.27 32.32
CA ARG A 55 -3.10 -15.99 31.15
C ARG A 55 -1.99 -16.57 30.28
N MET A 56 -0.94 -15.81 30.01
CA MET A 56 0.19 -16.25 29.19
C MET A 56 0.95 -17.39 29.87
N LEU A 57 1.18 -17.31 31.18
CA LEU A 57 1.79 -18.37 31.96
C LEU A 57 0.98 -19.66 31.89
N GLY A 58 -0.35 -19.59 32.02
CA GLY A 58 -1.22 -20.76 31.87
C GLY A 58 -1.08 -21.44 30.51
N VAL A 59 -0.88 -20.68 29.43
CA VAL A 59 -0.60 -21.24 28.09
C VAL A 59 0.78 -21.88 28.03
N LEU A 60 1.81 -21.23 28.58
CA LEU A 60 3.19 -21.74 28.60
C LEU A 60 3.30 -23.06 29.40
N ASP A 61 2.64 -23.12 30.55
CA ASP A 61 2.58 -24.33 31.38
C ASP A 61 1.84 -25.45 30.66
N PHE A 62 0.71 -25.13 30.02
CA PHE A 62 -0.07 -26.09 29.24
C PHE A 62 0.75 -26.71 28.10
N VAL A 63 1.55 -25.90 27.38
CA VAL A 63 2.41 -26.39 26.29
C VAL A 63 3.73 -26.99 26.76
N GLN A 64 3.99 -26.96 28.08
CA GLN A 64 5.25 -27.42 28.69
C GLN A 64 6.46 -26.72 28.05
N ALA A 65 6.42 -25.39 28.01
CA ALA A 65 7.40 -24.55 27.32
C ALA A 65 8.84 -24.71 27.83
N GLU A 66 9.03 -25.22 29.05
CA GLU A 66 10.32 -25.54 29.66
C GLU A 66 11.08 -26.68 28.97
N ARG A 67 10.38 -27.53 28.20
CA ARG A 67 10.95 -28.70 27.49
C ARG A 67 11.66 -28.29 26.20
N VAL A 68 12.50 -27.25 26.25
CA VAL A 68 13.16 -26.61 25.10
C VAL A 68 14.09 -27.54 24.30
N THR A 69 14.56 -28.63 24.90
CA THR A 69 15.43 -29.62 24.25
C THR A 69 14.65 -30.67 23.45
N GLU A 70 13.36 -30.81 23.70
CA GLU A 70 12.50 -31.76 23.00
C GLU A 70 11.88 -31.08 21.78
N ARG A 71 11.99 -31.74 20.61
CA ARG A 71 11.36 -31.27 19.38
C ARG A 71 10.06 -32.00 19.16
N ASP A 72 9.06 -31.27 18.66
CA ASP A 72 7.76 -31.81 18.24
C ASP A 72 7.06 -32.65 19.32
N HIS A 73 7.24 -32.30 20.60
CA HIS A 73 6.72 -33.05 21.75
C HIS A 73 5.19 -32.95 21.92
N MET A 74 4.57 -31.96 21.27
CA MET A 74 3.13 -31.76 21.30
C MET A 74 2.57 -31.75 19.88
N ARG A 75 1.80 -32.79 19.55
CA ARG A 75 1.08 -32.88 18.27
C ARG A 75 -0.23 -32.12 18.35
N ILE A 76 -0.43 -31.22 17.40
CA ILE A 76 -1.67 -30.45 17.23
C ILE A 76 -2.37 -30.90 15.95
N GLU A 77 -3.68 -31.16 16.04
CA GLU A 77 -4.48 -31.66 14.92
C GLU A 77 -5.73 -30.81 14.68
N LEU A 78 -6.22 -30.77 13.45
CA LEU A 78 -7.52 -30.18 13.15
C LEU A 78 -8.66 -31.15 13.51
N THR A 79 -9.76 -30.63 14.07
CA THR A 79 -11.01 -31.38 14.17
C THR A 79 -11.57 -31.70 12.78
N ALA A 80 -12.42 -32.72 12.64
CA ALA A 80 -13.03 -33.07 11.35
C ALA A 80 -13.81 -31.89 10.74
N GLN A 81 -14.50 -31.10 11.58
CA GLN A 81 -15.21 -29.91 11.14
C GLN A 81 -14.24 -28.81 10.67
N ALA A 82 -13.16 -28.55 11.42
CA ALA A 82 -12.13 -27.59 11.03
C ALA A 82 -11.42 -27.98 9.74
N GLN A 83 -11.17 -29.28 9.51
CA GLN A 83 -10.63 -29.78 8.24
C GLN A 83 -11.56 -29.46 7.07
N GLY A 84 -12.87 -29.65 7.24
CA GLY A 84 -13.86 -29.30 6.23
C GLY A 84 -13.84 -27.81 5.87
N VAL A 85 -13.87 -26.94 6.88
CA VAL A 85 -13.81 -25.48 6.71
C VAL A 85 -12.50 -25.05 6.06
N TYR A 86 -11.36 -25.55 6.55
CA TYR A 86 -10.06 -25.27 5.96
C TYR A 86 -9.97 -25.72 4.50
N SER A 87 -10.52 -26.89 4.16
CA SER A 87 -10.54 -27.41 2.79
C SER A 87 -11.31 -26.50 1.83
N GLN A 88 -12.43 -25.92 2.27
CA GLN A 88 -13.20 -24.96 1.50
C GLN A 88 -12.43 -23.65 1.31
N LEU A 89 -11.86 -23.09 2.39
CA LEU A 89 -11.05 -21.87 2.34
C LEU A 89 -9.81 -22.03 1.45
N TYR A 90 -9.17 -23.21 1.51
CA TYR A 90 -8.00 -23.53 0.72
C TYR A 90 -8.30 -23.54 -0.78
N ARG A 91 -9.45 -24.08 -1.20
CA ARG A 91 -9.85 -24.09 -2.62
C ARG A 91 -10.43 -22.76 -3.10
N GLY A 92 -10.64 -21.80 -2.20
CA GLY A 92 -11.16 -20.47 -2.52
C GLY A 92 -10.15 -19.38 -2.16
N GLU A 93 -10.47 -18.61 -1.14
CA GLU A 93 -9.79 -17.35 -0.77
C GLU A 93 -8.27 -17.48 -0.51
N LEU A 94 -7.79 -18.66 -0.09
CA LEU A 94 -6.36 -18.85 0.21
C LEU A 94 -5.50 -19.07 -1.05
N ILE A 95 -6.10 -19.53 -2.16
CA ILE A 95 -5.41 -19.69 -3.44
C ILE A 95 -5.80 -18.61 -4.46
N ASP A 96 -6.72 -17.72 -4.10
CA ASP A 96 -7.15 -16.61 -4.95
C ASP A 96 -5.99 -15.66 -5.26
N ASP A 97 -5.72 -15.47 -6.56
CA ASP A 97 -4.68 -14.65 -7.15
C ASP A 97 -5.22 -13.41 -7.88
N SER A 98 -6.52 -13.13 -7.75
CA SER A 98 -7.20 -12.03 -8.45
C SER A 98 -6.75 -10.62 -8.04
N ALA A 99 -5.98 -10.48 -6.95
CA ALA A 99 -5.54 -9.20 -6.39
C ALA A 99 -4.35 -8.52 -7.13
N GLY A 100 -3.89 -9.12 -8.23
CA GLY A 100 -2.80 -8.60 -9.07
C GLY A 100 -1.41 -9.03 -8.60
N GLU A 101 -0.45 -9.14 -9.54
CA GLU A 101 0.84 -9.83 -9.37
C GLU A 101 1.62 -9.46 -8.10
N ARG A 102 1.69 -8.17 -7.75
CA ARG A 102 2.41 -7.71 -6.53
C ARG A 102 1.74 -8.11 -5.23
N VAL A 103 0.41 -8.04 -5.17
CA VAL A 103 -0.35 -8.41 -3.99
C VAL A 103 -0.44 -9.93 -3.89
N THR A 104 -0.62 -10.63 -5.01
CA THR A 104 -0.59 -12.10 -5.05
C THR A 104 0.76 -12.64 -4.57
N ALA A 105 1.87 -12.08 -5.03
CA ALA A 105 3.20 -12.45 -4.55
C ALA A 105 3.28 -12.33 -3.03
N LEU A 106 2.88 -11.19 -2.46
CA LEU A 106 2.86 -10.94 -1.00
C LEU A 106 2.07 -11.96 -0.18
N LEU A 107 1.14 -12.66 -0.83
CA LEU A 107 0.12 -13.45 -0.19
C LEU A 107 0.25 -14.96 -0.44
N GLU A 108 1.34 -15.42 -1.05
CA GLU A 108 1.60 -16.85 -1.33
C GLU A 108 1.68 -17.73 -0.06
N ARG A 109 1.89 -17.14 1.12
CA ARG A 109 2.02 -17.86 2.40
C ARG A 109 0.77 -17.82 3.28
N ARG A 110 -0.38 -17.36 2.76
CA ARG A 110 -1.66 -17.27 3.49
C ARG A 110 -2.05 -18.59 4.16
N ALA A 111 -2.06 -19.69 3.42
CA ALA A 111 -2.47 -21.00 3.94
C ALA A 111 -1.61 -21.51 5.12
N PRO A 112 -0.27 -21.58 5.02
CA PRO A 112 0.54 -22.01 6.16
C PRO A 112 0.56 -20.98 7.31
N MET A 113 0.36 -19.68 7.04
CA MET A 113 0.21 -18.68 8.12
C MET A 113 -1.10 -18.83 8.87
N LEU A 114 -2.20 -19.13 8.17
CA LEU A 114 -3.50 -19.39 8.78
C LEU A 114 -3.41 -20.56 9.77
N LEU A 115 -2.79 -21.68 9.37
CA LEU A 115 -2.66 -22.85 10.25
C LEU A 115 -1.81 -22.54 11.49
N ARG A 116 -0.73 -21.77 11.35
CA ARG A 116 0.09 -21.33 12.49
C ARG A 116 -0.69 -20.44 13.45
N LEU A 117 -1.46 -19.49 12.94
CA LEU A 117 -2.31 -18.63 13.76
C LEU A 117 -3.43 -19.42 14.46
N ALA A 118 -4.08 -20.33 13.73
CA ALA A 118 -5.13 -21.17 14.29
C ALA A 118 -4.60 -22.09 15.40
N MET A 119 -3.39 -22.62 15.23
CA MET A 119 -2.68 -23.36 16.28
C MET A 119 -2.42 -22.48 17.51
N ILE A 120 -1.91 -21.25 17.33
CA ILE A 120 -1.68 -20.32 18.43
C ILE A 120 -2.99 -20.02 19.18
N PHE A 121 -4.10 -19.84 18.47
CA PHE A 121 -5.40 -19.62 19.11
C PHE A 121 -5.91 -20.85 19.88
N ALA A 122 -5.80 -22.05 19.30
CA ALA A 122 -6.16 -23.28 20.01
C ALA A 122 -5.34 -23.47 21.30
N LEU A 123 -4.03 -23.23 21.23
CA LEU A 123 -3.15 -23.30 22.40
C LEU A 123 -3.47 -22.22 23.43
N SER A 124 -3.89 -21.03 22.98
CA SER A 124 -4.33 -19.95 23.86
C SER A 124 -5.61 -20.29 24.63
N ASP A 125 -6.46 -21.14 24.03
CA ASP A 125 -7.66 -21.71 24.64
C ASP A 125 -7.36 -23.02 25.42
N LEU A 126 -6.08 -23.36 25.59
CA LEU A 126 -5.60 -24.57 26.26
C LEU A 126 -6.12 -25.87 25.59
N GLN A 127 -6.12 -25.89 24.26
CA GLN A 127 -6.56 -27.03 23.46
C GLN A 127 -5.44 -27.52 22.53
N THR A 128 -5.32 -28.84 22.41
CA THR A 128 -4.41 -29.49 21.43
C THR A 128 -5.08 -29.79 20.09
N ARG A 129 -6.34 -29.38 19.91
CA ARG A 129 -7.09 -29.53 18.67
C ARG A 129 -7.54 -28.18 18.14
N ILE A 130 -7.24 -27.92 16.86
CA ILE A 130 -7.70 -26.74 16.15
C ILE A 130 -9.14 -26.97 15.71
N ASP A 131 -10.07 -26.35 16.41
CA ASP A 131 -11.48 -26.29 16.00
C ASP A 131 -11.83 -25.12 15.07
N VAL A 132 -13.07 -25.10 14.56
CA VAL A 132 -13.59 -24.15 13.57
C VAL A 132 -13.40 -22.69 14.01
N GLN A 133 -13.65 -22.38 15.29
CA GLN A 133 -13.51 -21.02 15.81
C GLN A 133 -12.08 -20.47 15.66
N HIS A 134 -11.07 -21.31 15.83
CA HIS A 134 -9.67 -20.90 15.70
C HIS A 134 -9.30 -20.64 14.24
N ILE A 135 -9.84 -21.44 13.31
CA ILE A 135 -9.70 -21.20 11.87
C ILE A 135 -10.36 -19.88 11.48
N GLN A 136 -11.57 -19.60 11.98
CA GLN A 136 -12.27 -18.35 11.69
C GLN A 136 -11.53 -17.13 12.26
N ALA A 137 -11.04 -17.22 13.49
CA ALA A 137 -10.21 -16.18 14.09
C ALA A 137 -8.93 -15.93 13.28
N ALA A 138 -8.22 -16.99 12.90
CA ALA A 138 -7.04 -16.90 12.05
C ALA A 138 -7.35 -16.30 10.68
N MET A 139 -8.46 -16.67 10.07
CA MET A 139 -8.86 -16.10 8.78
C MET A 139 -9.17 -14.60 8.89
N GLY A 140 -9.75 -14.14 10.01
CA GLY A 140 -9.94 -12.71 10.26
C GLY A 140 -8.62 -11.93 10.20
N TRP A 141 -7.57 -12.44 10.84
CA TRP A 141 -6.23 -11.84 10.79
C TRP A 141 -5.60 -11.89 9.40
N ILE A 142 -5.77 -13.01 8.67
CA ILE A 142 -5.28 -13.12 7.29
C ILE A 142 -5.96 -12.10 6.39
N ARG A 143 -7.29 -11.97 6.46
CA ARG A 143 -8.07 -10.97 5.69
C ARG A 143 -7.64 -9.55 6.01
N HIS A 144 -7.52 -9.22 7.29
CA HIS A 144 -7.04 -7.90 7.70
C HIS A 144 -5.63 -7.63 7.16
N GLY A 145 -4.76 -8.63 7.17
CA GLY A 145 -3.42 -8.50 6.61
C GLY A 145 -3.39 -8.29 5.10
N VAL A 146 -4.28 -8.99 4.36
CA VAL A 146 -4.48 -8.79 2.92
C VAL A 146 -4.92 -7.36 2.63
N GLU A 147 -5.95 -6.88 3.33
CA GLU A 147 -6.48 -5.52 3.13
C GLU A 147 -5.46 -4.44 3.53
N SER A 148 -4.71 -4.69 4.61
CA SER A 148 -3.59 -3.83 5.03
C SER A 148 -2.53 -3.71 3.94
N ALA A 149 -2.11 -4.84 3.35
CA ALA A 149 -1.14 -4.84 2.26
C ALA A 149 -1.69 -4.08 1.05
N LYS A 150 -2.91 -4.38 0.59
CA LYS A 150 -3.57 -3.66 -0.51
C LYS A 150 -3.57 -2.16 -0.26
N PHE A 151 -3.99 -1.72 0.92
CA PHE A 151 -4.04 -0.31 1.28
C PHE A 151 -2.67 0.38 1.23
N VAL A 152 -1.64 -0.24 1.80
CA VAL A 152 -0.28 0.31 1.81
C VAL A 152 0.29 0.39 0.39
N PHE A 153 0.13 -0.64 -0.43
CA PHE A 153 0.70 -0.67 -1.79
C PHE A 153 -0.07 0.16 -2.82
N VAL A 154 -1.39 0.27 -2.69
CA VAL A 154 -2.19 1.21 -3.50
C VAL A 154 -1.75 2.65 -3.19
N LYS A 155 -1.72 3.03 -1.90
CA LYS A 155 -1.23 4.37 -1.49
C LYS A 155 0.21 4.64 -1.92
N ALA A 156 1.08 3.63 -1.89
CA ALA A 156 2.45 3.77 -2.36
C ALA A 156 2.54 4.05 -3.86
N THR A 157 1.68 3.38 -4.64
CA THR A 157 1.59 3.59 -6.09
C THR A 157 1.11 5.00 -6.39
N ASP A 158 0.06 5.46 -5.69
CA ASP A 158 -0.46 6.82 -5.80
C ASP A 158 0.59 7.88 -5.41
N ALA A 159 1.36 7.64 -4.35
CA ALA A 159 2.44 8.52 -3.93
C ALA A 159 3.58 8.59 -4.97
N ALA A 160 3.98 7.44 -5.53
CA ALA A 160 5.01 7.39 -6.57
C ALA A 160 4.54 8.12 -7.85
N ASP A 161 3.28 7.96 -8.23
CA ASP A 161 2.70 8.64 -9.39
C ASP A 161 2.54 10.14 -9.13
N SER A 162 2.24 10.56 -7.91
CA SER A 162 2.25 11.97 -7.50
C SER A 162 3.64 12.61 -7.58
N VAL A 163 4.70 11.89 -7.17
CA VAL A 163 6.09 12.34 -7.29
C VAL A 163 6.49 12.47 -8.76
N ARG A 164 6.20 11.46 -9.59
CA ARG A 164 6.46 11.50 -11.04
C ARG A 164 5.73 12.65 -11.71
N THR A 165 4.46 12.83 -11.38
CA THR A 165 3.63 13.93 -11.89
C THR A 165 4.21 15.27 -11.48
N SER A 166 4.66 15.43 -10.24
CA SER A 166 5.28 16.68 -9.74
C SER A 166 6.61 17.00 -10.44
N ALA A 167 7.44 15.97 -10.70
CA ALA A 167 8.66 16.14 -11.49
C ALA A 167 8.36 16.51 -12.95
N ALA A 168 7.35 15.89 -13.55
CA ALA A 168 6.89 16.21 -14.90
C ALA A 168 6.33 17.63 -15.00
N VAL A 169 5.55 18.08 -14.01
CA VAL A 169 5.06 19.47 -13.89
C VAL A 169 6.23 20.45 -13.95
N LYS A 170 7.26 20.25 -13.11
CA LYS A 170 8.45 21.10 -13.09
C LYS A 170 9.14 21.14 -14.46
N LYS A 171 9.34 19.98 -15.07
CA LYS A 171 10.01 19.87 -16.38
C LYS A 171 9.24 20.59 -17.49
N ILE A 172 7.90 20.48 -17.52
CA ILE A 172 7.05 21.17 -18.49
C ILE A 172 7.16 22.69 -18.30
N VAL A 173 7.12 23.18 -17.06
CA VAL A 173 7.25 24.62 -16.77
C VAL A 173 8.61 25.14 -17.25
N ASP A 174 9.70 24.46 -16.90
CA ASP A 174 11.06 24.86 -17.31
C ASP A 174 11.22 24.84 -18.84
N PHE A 175 10.63 23.85 -19.51
CA PHE A 175 10.63 23.77 -20.98
C PHE A 175 9.85 24.93 -21.62
N LEU A 176 8.66 25.24 -21.11
CA LEU A 176 7.84 26.34 -21.63
C LEU A 176 8.46 27.71 -21.33
N ARG A 177 9.25 27.87 -20.25
CA ARG A 177 10.02 29.10 -20.00
C ARG A 177 11.04 29.37 -21.12
N ILE A 178 11.69 28.32 -21.61
CA ILE A 178 12.72 28.43 -22.64
C ILE A 178 12.09 28.55 -24.03
N LYS A 179 11.11 27.71 -24.34
CA LYS A 179 10.51 27.61 -25.67
C LYS A 179 9.37 28.60 -25.93
N GLY A 180 8.79 29.16 -24.86
CA GLY A 180 7.61 30.03 -24.91
C GLY A 180 6.31 29.23 -25.03
N THR A 181 6.11 28.55 -26.15
CA THR A 181 4.91 27.73 -26.42
C THR A 181 5.28 26.34 -26.93
N ALA A 182 4.41 25.36 -26.68
CA ALA A 182 4.62 24.00 -27.17
C ALA A 182 3.32 23.26 -27.45
N THR A 183 3.32 22.37 -28.44
CA THR A 183 2.22 21.42 -28.65
C THR A 183 2.37 20.19 -27.77
N ARG A 184 1.30 19.39 -27.60
CA ARG A 184 1.36 18.09 -26.88
C ARG A 184 2.44 17.15 -27.44
N TRP A 185 2.66 17.20 -28.76
CA TRP A 185 3.71 16.43 -29.43
C TRP A 185 5.09 16.90 -28.97
N GLN A 186 5.37 18.21 -29.05
CA GLN A 186 6.66 18.79 -28.64
C GLN A 186 6.96 18.55 -27.15
N ILE A 187 5.94 18.60 -26.28
CA ILE A 187 6.11 18.22 -24.88
C ILE A 187 6.56 16.74 -24.78
N THR A 188 5.99 15.85 -25.57
CA THR A 188 6.36 14.42 -25.54
C THR A 188 7.76 14.16 -26.09
N THR A 189 8.05 14.72 -27.28
CA THR A 189 9.24 14.37 -28.06
C THR A 189 10.45 15.23 -27.72
N GLU A 190 10.26 16.53 -27.46
CA GLU A 190 11.37 17.46 -27.20
C GLU A 190 11.61 17.66 -25.71
N CYS A 191 10.56 17.83 -24.89
CA CYS A 191 10.71 17.99 -23.44
C CYS A 191 11.00 16.66 -22.74
N PHE A 192 10.23 15.61 -23.02
CA PHE A 192 10.41 14.31 -22.34
C PHE A 192 11.24 13.30 -23.12
N GLN A 193 11.43 13.46 -24.43
CA GLN A 193 12.22 12.55 -25.27
C GLN A 193 11.80 11.07 -25.12
N GLY A 194 10.52 10.82 -24.86
CA GLY A 194 9.99 9.48 -24.62
C GLY A 194 10.26 8.89 -23.22
N HIS A 195 10.93 9.61 -22.32
CA HIS A 195 11.24 9.13 -20.96
C HIS A 195 10.08 9.25 -19.96
N ALA A 196 8.92 9.74 -20.39
CA ALA A 196 7.73 9.82 -19.56
C ALA A 196 6.52 9.16 -20.24
N SER A 197 5.73 8.44 -19.45
CA SER A 197 4.52 7.80 -19.94
C SER A 197 3.46 8.82 -20.36
N LYS A 198 2.55 8.43 -21.26
CA LYS A 198 1.41 9.27 -21.65
C LYS A 198 0.60 9.73 -20.44
N ALA A 199 0.29 8.80 -19.53
CA ALA A 199 -0.51 9.08 -18.33
C ALA A 199 0.17 10.11 -17.41
N THR A 200 1.49 10.01 -17.20
CA THR A 200 2.25 10.97 -16.38
C THR A 200 2.24 12.37 -17.00
N ILE A 201 2.37 12.48 -18.32
CA ILE A 201 2.36 13.78 -19.01
C ILE A 201 0.95 14.39 -18.97
N ASP A 202 -0.10 13.59 -19.20
CA ASP A 202 -1.48 14.08 -19.18
C ASP A 202 -1.87 14.57 -17.78
N ALA A 203 -1.54 13.82 -16.72
CA ALA A 203 -1.77 14.22 -15.33
C ALA A 203 -1.00 15.50 -14.96
N ALA A 204 0.22 15.68 -15.47
CA ALA A 204 1.02 16.88 -15.22
C ALA A 204 0.41 18.11 -15.91
N ILE A 205 -0.05 17.98 -17.15
CA ILE A 205 -0.72 19.07 -17.89
C ILE A 205 -2.03 19.45 -17.21
N GLU A 206 -2.85 18.46 -16.84
CA GLU A 206 -4.12 18.69 -16.13
C GLU A 206 -3.88 19.43 -14.80
N ARG A 207 -2.89 19.01 -14.02
CA ARG A 207 -2.52 19.68 -12.77
C ARG A 207 -2.08 21.13 -12.98
N LEU A 208 -1.38 21.43 -14.06
CA LEU A 208 -0.96 22.79 -14.41
C LEU A 208 -2.14 23.68 -14.85
N LEU A 209 -3.12 23.11 -15.55
CA LEU A 209 -4.33 23.80 -15.99
C LEU A 209 -5.31 24.06 -14.84
N LEU A 210 -5.47 23.09 -13.93
CA LEU A 210 -6.40 23.16 -12.79
C LEU A 210 -5.82 23.85 -11.56
N ALA A 211 -4.52 24.20 -11.57
CA ALA A 211 -3.91 25.01 -10.52
C ALA A 211 -4.70 26.32 -10.33
N SER A 212 -4.73 26.84 -9.10
CA SER A 212 -5.36 28.12 -8.79
C SER A 212 -4.32 29.10 -8.24
N PRO A 213 -3.87 30.10 -9.02
CA PRO A 213 -4.23 30.37 -10.43
C PRO A 213 -3.60 29.34 -11.42
N PRO A 214 -4.17 29.17 -12.63
CA PRO A 214 -3.65 28.25 -13.64
C PRO A 214 -2.21 28.62 -14.01
N GLN A 215 -1.32 27.63 -14.06
CA GLN A 215 0.10 27.87 -14.38
C GLN A 215 0.39 27.82 -15.88
N ILE A 216 -0.44 27.13 -16.65
CA ILE A 216 -0.40 27.14 -18.11
C ILE A 216 -1.78 27.49 -18.67
N THR A 217 -1.78 27.99 -19.90
CA THR A 217 -2.97 28.18 -20.71
C THR A 217 -2.92 27.25 -21.91
N VAL A 218 -4.10 26.90 -22.43
CA VAL A 218 -4.24 26.09 -23.64
C VAL A 218 -5.03 26.88 -24.68
N GLN A 219 -4.47 26.98 -25.89
CA GLN A 219 -5.14 27.59 -27.03
C GLN A 219 -5.11 26.63 -28.22
N PRO A 220 -6.21 26.48 -28.96
CA PRO A 220 -6.19 25.71 -30.19
C PRO A 220 -5.36 26.41 -31.27
N GLU A 221 -4.59 25.64 -32.03
CA GLU A 221 -3.85 26.14 -33.19
C GLU A 221 -4.82 26.63 -34.29
N PRO A 222 -4.56 27.78 -34.94
CA PRO A 222 -5.40 28.29 -36.02
C PRO A 222 -5.47 27.28 -37.18
N ARG A 223 -6.68 26.86 -37.56
CA ARG A 223 -6.86 25.94 -38.69
C ARG A 223 -6.53 26.63 -40.00
N ILE A 224 -5.65 26.03 -40.80
CA ILE A 224 -5.58 26.31 -42.23
C ILE A 224 -6.86 25.75 -42.86
N ARG A 225 -7.64 26.61 -43.55
CA ARG A 225 -8.91 26.24 -44.18
C ARG A 225 -8.72 25.02 -45.10
N GLY A 226 -9.41 23.91 -44.80
CA GLY A 226 -9.56 22.76 -45.71
C GLY A 226 -9.04 21.40 -45.21
N VAL A 227 -8.30 21.34 -44.09
CA VAL A 227 -7.72 20.06 -43.61
C VAL A 227 -8.62 19.41 -42.55
N ARG A 228 -9.02 18.14 -42.77
CA ARG A 228 -9.73 17.31 -41.78
C ARG A 228 -8.70 16.62 -40.85
N GLY A 229 -8.73 16.94 -39.55
CA GLY A 229 -7.87 16.34 -38.52
C GLY A 229 -8.23 16.79 -37.10
N ARG A 230 -7.73 16.08 -36.08
CA ARG A 230 -7.91 16.43 -34.65
C ARG A 230 -7.22 17.77 -34.36
N GLN A 231 -7.90 18.66 -33.65
CA GLN A 231 -7.40 19.99 -33.31
C GLN A 231 -6.12 19.91 -32.44
N THR A 232 -5.05 20.58 -32.87
CA THR A 232 -3.80 20.68 -32.11
C THR A 232 -3.94 21.76 -31.05
N ASN A 233 -3.57 21.43 -29.81
CA ASN A 233 -3.53 22.36 -28.70
C ASN A 233 -2.11 22.87 -28.48
N ILE A 234 -1.98 24.19 -28.30
CA ILE A 234 -0.76 24.90 -27.95
C ILE A 234 -0.84 25.27 -26.46
N TYR A 235 0.20 24.92 -25.72
CA TYR A 235 0.36 25.21 -24.30
C TYR A 235 1.39 26.32 -24.10
N ALA A 236 1.11 27.25 -23.20
CA ALA A 236 2.00 28.36 -22.84
C ALA A 236 1.90 28.63 -21.35
N LEU A 237 2.96 29.20 -20.74
CA LEU A 237 2.86 29.65 -19.34
C LEU A 237 1.82 30.75 -19.20
N SER A 238 1.05 30.71 -18.12
CA SER A 238 0.15 31.81 -17.78
C SER A 238 0.97 33.06 -17.48
N VAL A 239 0.72 34.14 -18.22
CA VAL A 239 1.31 35.44 -17.93
C VAL A 239 0.69 35.94 -16.62
N GLY A 240 1.51 36.15 -15.59
CA GLY A 240 1.06 36.86 -14.40
C GLY A 240 0.56 38.23 -14.86
N ARG A 241 -0.73 38.52 -14.70
CA ARG A 241 -1.28 39.83 -15.01
C ARG A 241 -0.51 40.86 -14.16
N PRO A 242 0.24 41.81 -14.73
CA PRO A 242 0.74 42.90 -13.93
C PRO A 242 -0.45 43.62 -13.30
N VAL A 243 -0.36 43.91 -12.00
CA VAL A 243 -1.33 44.75 -11.30
C VAL A 243 -1.07 46.20 -11.74
N SER A 244 -1.75 46.62 -12.80
CA SER A 244 -1.97 48.00 -13.24
C SER A 244 -3.22 47.92 -14.15
N ASP A 245 -4.38 48.49 -13.83
CA ASP A 245 -4.65 49.83 -13.34
C ASP A 245 -5.81 49.85 -12.34
N ILE A 246 -5.61 50.50 -11.19
CA ILE A 246 -6.71 51.11 -10.44
C ILE A 246 -6.83 52.52 -11.04
N GLU A 247 -7.79 52.69 -11.95
CA GLU A 247 -8.20 54.01 -12.40
C GLU A 247 -8.67 54.84 -11.19
N LYS A 248 -8.23 56.09 -11.19
CA LYS A 248 -8.63 57.16 -10.27
C LYS A 248 -10.08 57.56 -10.49
#